data_AF-A0A524CBN8-F1
#
_entry.id   AF-A0A524CBN8-F1
#
_cell.length_a   1.000
_cell.length_b   1.000
_cell.length_c   1.000
_cell.angle_alpha   90.00
_cell.angle_beta   90.00
_cell.angle_gamma   90.00
#
_symmetry.space_group_name_H-M   'P 1'
#
loop_
_entity.id
_entity.type
_entity.pdbx_description
1 polymer ?
#
loop_
_entity_poly.entity_id
_entity_poly.type
_entity_poly.pdbx_seq_one_letter_code
_entity_poly.pdbx_strand_id
1 'polypeptide(L)'
;MANNILVQNLIEEREILSPLQFNLIKKLKEEGPLTRRQLVNELRTPRTTIYDNLVKLQKRKVVEKFSRNNGKRGRPKVYWKILK
;
A
#
# COMPACT_ATOMS: atom_id res chain seq x y z
N MET A 1 5.36 -20.34 -4.83
CA MET A 1 6.52 -19.50 -5.22
C MET A 1 6.35 -18.82 -6.58
N ALA A 2 5.15 -18.84 -7.22
CA ALA A 2 4.91 -18.22 -8.54
C ALA A 2 4.54 -16.73 -8.49
N ASN A 3 3.86 -16.29 -7.43
CA ASN A 3 3.30 -14.94 -7.31
C ASN A 3 4.34 -13.81 -7.15
N ASN A 4 5.48 -14.10 -6.53
CA ASN A 4 6.54 -13.10 -6.37
C ASN A 4 7.10 -12.64 -7.72
N ILE A 5 7.11 -13.52 -8.72
CA ILE A 5 7.66 -13.25 -10.06
C ILE A 5 6.75 -12.26 -10.81
N LEU A 6 5.43 -12.38 -10.68
CA LEU A 6 4.48 -11.49 -11.34
C LEU A 6 4.55 -10.05 -10.81
N VAL A 7 4.68 -9.88 -9.49
CA VAL A 7 4.83 -8.54 -8.88
C VAL A 7 6.17 -7.91 -9.24
N GLN A 8 7.25 -8.70 -9.28
CA GLN A 8 8.57 -8.23 -9.68
C GLN A 8 8.57 -7.77 -11.15
N ASN A 9 8.00 -8.58 -12.04
CA ASN A 9 7.89 -8.26 -13.47
C ASN A 9 6.97 -7.05 -13.73
N LEU A 10 5.89 -6.86 -12.97
CA LEU A 10 5.03 -5.67 -13.08
C LEU A 10 5.73 -4.37 -12.63
N ILE A 11 6.66 -4.46 -11.68
CA ILE A 11 7.49 -3.32 -11.24
C ILE A 11 8.61 -3.05 -12.25
N GLU A 12 9.18 -4.09 -12.85
CA GLU A 12 10.30 -4.00 -13.80
C GLU A 12 9.87 -3.58 -15.21
N GLU A 13 8.67 -3.96 -15.69
CA GLU A 13 8.36 -3.79 -17.12
C GLU A 13 7.80 -2.42 -17.52
N ARG A 14 7.18 -1.59 -16.66
CA ARG A 14 6.49 -0.37 -17.19
C ARG A 14 6.45 0.97 -16.44
N GLU A 15 6.89 1.18 -15.20
CA GLU A 15 6.76 2.54 -14.61
C GLU A 15 7.86 2.96 -13.64
N ILE A 16 8.41 4.16 -13.86
CA ILE A 16 9.24 4.89 -12.90
C ILE A 16 8.37 5.12 -11.65
N LEU A 17 8.61 4.35 -10.59
CA LEU A 17 8.05 4.62 -9.27
C LEU A 17 8.76 5.82 -8.65
N SER A 18 7.98 6.73 -8.06
CA SER A 18 8.60 7.76 -7.23
C SER A 18 9.25 7.12 -6.00
N PRO A 19 10.28 7.75 -5.38
CA PRO A 19 10.91 7.22 -4.17
C PRO A 19 9.89 6.93 -3.05
N LEU A 20 8.86 7.77 -2.93
CA LEU A 20 7.79 7.56 -1.96
C LEU A 20 6.92 6.33 -2.29
N GLN A 21 6.59 6.11 -3.56
CA GLN A 21 5.83 4.93 -3.98
C GLN A 21 6.62 3.65 -3.76
N PHE A 22 7.92 3.67 -4.07
CA PHE A 22 8.82 2.56 -3.78
C PHE A 22 8.86 2.25 -2.28
N ASN A 23 9.03 3.27 -1.43
CA ASN A 23 9.06 3.11 0.02
C ASN A 23 7.72 2.61 0.59
N LEU A 24 6.58 3.06 0.03
CA LEU A 24 5.26 2.54 0.39
C LEU A 24 5.13 1.05 0.12
N ILE A 25 5.52 0.61 -1.08
CA ILE A 25 5.48 -0.80 -1.46
C ILE A 25 6.43 -1.60 -0.57
N LYS A 26 7.67 -1.12 -0.38
CA LYS A 26 8.65 -1.76 0.50
C LYS A 26 8.08 -1.99 1.90
N LYS A 27 7.49 -0.97 2.52
CA LYS A 27 6.86 -1.08 3.85
C LYS A 27 5.71 -2.07 3.91
N LEU A 28 4.82 -2.03 2.93
CA LEU A 28 3.70 -2.99 2.86
C LEU A 28 4.17 -4.44 2.60
N LYS A 29 5.33 -4.62 1.97
CA LYS A 29 5.95 -5.94 1.74
C LYS A 29 6.60 -6.50 3.01
N GLU A 30 7.28 -5.64 3.76
CA GLU A 30 8.00 -6.00 4.99
C GLU A 30 7.06 -6.20 6.19
N GLU A 31 6.13 -5.28 6.41
CA GLU A 31 5.29 -5.23 7.63
C GLU A 31 3.89 -5.80 7.39
N GLY A 32 3.52 -6.04 6.13
CA GLY A 32 2.19 -6.50 5.74
C GLY A 32 1.15 -5.39 5.71
N PRO A 33 -0.15 -5.71 5.96
CA PRO A 33 -1.21 -4.73 5.81
C PRO A 33 -1.16 -3.59 6.84
N LEU A 34 -1.02 -2.35 6.36
CA LEU A 34 -0.93 -1.16 7.21
C LEU A 34 -2.07 -0.18 6.98
N THR A 35 -2.44 0.56 8.02
CA THR A 35 -3.37 1.69 7.90
C THR A 35 -2.64 2.93 7.39
N ARG A 36 -3.40 3.88 6.82
CA ARG A 36 -2.84 5.20 6.44
C ARG A 36 -2.11 5.88 7.59
N ARG A 37 -2.58 5.75 8.82
CA ARG A 37 -1.94 6.36 9.99
C ARG A 37 -0.58 5.74 10.28
N GLN A 38 -0.46 4.42 10.16
CA GLN A 38 0.82 3.73 10.34
C GLN A 38 1.83 4.15 9.27
N LEU A 39 1.41 4.15 8.00
CA LEU A 39 2.25 4.59 6.88
C LEU A 39 2.72 6.05 7.02
N VAL A 40 1.87 6.94 7.54
CA VAL A 40 2.26 8.33 7.85
C VAL A 40 3.34 8.37 8.93
N ASN A 41 3.19 7.58 10.00
CA ASN A 41 4.15 7.55 11.09
C ASN A 41 5.50 6.97 10.67
N GLU A 42 5.47 5.90 9.87
CA GLU A 42 6.69 5.21 9.40
C GLU A 42 7.45 6.03 8.35
N LEU A 43 6.74 6.62 7.38
CA LEU A 43 7.35 7.35 6.27
C LEU A 43 7.47 8.86 6.53
N ARG A 44 7.01 9.34 7.70
CA ARG A 44 6.99 10.75 8.10
C ARG A 44 6.47 11.69 7.01
N THR A 45 5.48 11.22 6.25
CA THR A 45 4.95 11.90 5.07
C THR A 45 3.50 12.33 5.33
N PRO A 46 3.04 13.49 4.83
CA PRO A 46 1.68 13.96 5.05
C PRO A 46 0.60 12.95 4.63
N ARG A 47 -0.49 12.93 5.40
CA ARG A 47 -1.59 11.95 5.26
C ARG A 47 -2.26 11.97 3.89
N THR A 48 -2.43 13.15 3.30
CA THR A 48 -3.00 13.33 1.96
C THR A 48 -2.05 12.78 0.90
N THR A 49 -0.77 13.13 0.97
CA THR A 49 0.28 12.61 0.08
C THR A 49 0.38 11.09 0.11
N ILE A 50 0.30 10.48 1.30
CA ILE A 50 0.25 9.01 1.43
C ILE A 50 -1.00 8.46 0.75
N TYR A 51 -2.17 9.06 0.96
CA TYR A 51 -3.41 8.61 0.35
C TYR A 51 -3.36 8.70 -1.18
N ASP A 52 -2.89 9.82 -1.73
CA ASP A 52 -2.84 10.04 -3.17
C ASP A 52 -1.92 9.02 -3.86
N ASN A 53 -0.77 8.71 -3.24
CA ASN A 53 0.14 7.69 -3.76
C ASN A 53 -0.44 6.28 -3.64
N LEU A 54 -1.12 5.94 -2.54
CA LEU A 54 -1.82 4.65 -2.41
C LEU A 54 -2.92 4.49 -3.46
N VAL A 55 -3.67 5.56 -3.77
CA VAL A 55 -4.68 5.53 -4.84
C VAL A 55 -4.05 5.36 -6.22
N LYS A 56 -2.91 6.02 -6.50
CA LYS A 56 -2.16 5.81 -7.75
C LYS A 56 -1.70 4.35 -7.88
N LEU A 57 -1.11 3.79 -6.81
CA LEU A 57 -0.69 2.39 -6.76
C LEU A 57 -1.87 1.42 -6.87
N GLN A 58 -3.04 1.77 -6.34
CA GLN A 58 -4.25 0.98 -6.47
C GLN A 58 -4.75 0.93 -7.92
N LYS A 59 -4.75 2.07 -8.62
CA LYS A 59 -5.10 2.12 -10.06
C LYS A 59 -4.19 1.25 -10.91
N ARG A 60 -2.91 1.15 -10.51
CA ARG A 60 -1.91 0.27 -11.10
C ARG A 60 -2.01 -1.19 -10.66
N LYS A 61 -3.00 -1.55 -9.84
CA LYS A 61 -3.20 -2.90 -9.29
C LYS A 61 -2.00 -3.44 -8.50
N VAL A 62 -1.24 -2.55 -7.84
CA VAL A 62 -0.11 -2.94 -6.97
C VAL A 62 -0.56 -3.14 -5.53
N VAL A 63 -1.52 -2.33 -5.08
CA VAL A 63 -2.07 -2.39 -3.72
C VAL A 63 -3.58 -2.40 -3.74
N GLU A 64 -4.19 -2.96 -2.70
CA GLU A 64 -5.63 -2.93 -2.48
C GLU A 64 -5.98 -2.46 -1.06
N LYS A 65 -7.14 -1.83 -0.93
CA LYS A 65 -7.69 -1.40 0.36
C LYS A 65 -8.75 -2.39 0.83
N PHE A 66 -8.76 -2.70 2.13
CA PHE A 66 -9.83 -3.46 2.75
C PHE A 66 -10.17 -2.87 4.12
N SER A 67 -11.43 -2.99 4.52
CA SER A 67 -11.89 -2.58 5.84
C SER A 67 -11.92 -3.78 6.77
N ARG A 68 -11.38 -3.62 7.98
CA ARG A 68 -11.54 -4.61 9.05
C ARG A 68 -12.52 -4.04 10.08
N ASN A 69 -13.70 -4.63 10.16
CA ASN A 69 -14.62 -4.34 11.26
C ASN A 69 -14.09 -5.02 12.52
N ASN A 70 -14.05 -4.29 13.62
CA ASN A 70 -13.60 -4.77 14.93
C ASN A 70 -14.78 -5.08 15.87
N GLY A 71 -16.01 -5.14 15.33
CA GLY A 71 -17.22 -5.42 16.10
C GLY A 71 -17.67 -4.25 17.00
N LYS A 72 -16.99 -3.11 16.95
CA LYS A 72 -17.30 -1.92 17.74
C LYS A 72 -18.05 -0.90 16.90
N ARG A 73 -18.94 -0.13 17.54
CA ARG A 73 -19.64 1.00 16.91
C ARG A 73 -18.63 2.05 16.46
N GLY A 74 -18.73 2.49 15.20
CA GLY A 74 -17.87 3.52 14.62
C GLY A 74 -17.36 3.17 13.21
N ARG A 75 -16.55 4.07 12.64
CA ARG A 75 -15.99 3.86 11.30
C ARG A 75 -14.93 2.73 11.35
N PRO A 76 -15.04 1.70 10.50
CA PRO A 76 -14.08 0.61 10.48
C PRO A 76 -12.69 1.11 10.07
N LYS A 77 -11.65 0.42 10.56
CA LYS A 77 -10.27 0.71 10.17
C LYS A 77 -10.03 0.21 8.75
N VAL A 78 -9.38 1.06 7.95
CA VAL A 78 -9.01 0.74 6.56
C VAL A 78 -7.53 0.42 6.51
N TYR A 79 -7.22 -0.76 6.00
CA TYR A 79 -5.89 -1.27 5.77
C TYR A 79 -5.60 -1.31 4.28
N TRP A 80 -4.32 -1.22 3.94
CA TRP A 80 -3.78 -1.36 2.60
C TRP A 80 -2.85 -2.55 2.57
N LYS A 81 -2.91 -3.38 1.53
CA LYS A 81 -2.02 -4.53 1.34
C LYS A 81 -1.53 -4.60 -0.10
N ILE A 82 -0.40 -5.26 -0.30
CA ILE A 82 0.10 -5.60 -1.64
C ILE A 82 -0.79 -6.68 -2.24
N LEU A 83 -1.13 -6.51 -3.52
CA LEU A 83 -1.73 -7.55 -4.34
C LEU A 83 -0.63 -8.58 -4.69
N LYS A 84 -0.85 -9.84 -4.29
CA LYS A 84 0.03 -10.97 -4.60
C LYS A 84 -0.17 -11.45 -6.04
#